data_AF-A0AAE4LIJ3-F1
#
_entry.id   AF-A0AAE4LIJ3-F1
#
_cell.length_a   1.000
_cell.length_b   1.000
_cell.length_c   1.000
_cell.angle_alpha   90.00
_cell.angle_beta   90.00
_cell.angle_gamma   90.00
#
_symmetry.space_group_name_H-M   'P 1'
#
loop_
_entity.id
_entity.type
_entity.pdbx_description
1 polymer ?
#
loop_
_entity_poly.entity_id
_entity_poly.type
_entity_poly.pdbx_seq_one_letter_code
_entity_poly.pdbx_strand_id
1 'polypeptide(L)'
;MKQTLLFLCCGLLFSCQKDFVSLPSELPPTSSQIITDGMTVLGQQLENPYSVGNMRKALANLSPKTRAGITDMDIQPTHYYVKFHPRSSEELDLILQDSTIIWYDIPLDYEIEEYGSYYHDPTIPDSLPTYQYASIEVAKWPAVSTIGVDYEILSDLFIPDEDKDEDDDGIMTRSGTKWNEALADALVEESLRLTGNDNEDYESGPQTRGRSKWRPAGRISYYDEVLGKTIGVEGVKVKARRWFTTHTGFVNADGYYSCNGRFKRPANYSFGLDRYEFQVNGDGVRVFYDGPKRKGNWDYHFARSKSQSEFFGATVFRAAYHYYYKDIGGLRRPPQNSFWRTKMRLKAINQQNNSSNGNFKSARRFLGLGSAIKLYNPQNTTDAIYATTIHELAHAAHWRMIVKEPGTNRYRDYHDAEDKMVESWATGVQWYLTRMVYSKYRGRPQGTPNYTNVVIDLVDSQIDDWQNNGKTYAQGDKVEGYTMSQIESALIGCDTWNKWRDNIKRKYNNNTKQYVDELFASW
;
A
#
# COMPACT_ATOMS: atom_id res chain seq x y z
N MET A 1 55.54 -48.57 39.06
CA MET A 1 55.89 -47.27 38.45
C MET A 1 54.96 -46.22 39.05
N LYS A 2 55.55 -45.10 39.47
CA LYS A 2 55.04 -44.19 40.51
C LYS A 2 53.82 -43.37 40.07
N GLN A 3 52.84 -43.28 40.96
CA GLN A 3 51.90 -42.16 41.06
C GLN A 3 52.67 -40.88 41.45
N THR A 4 52.29 -39.73 40.90
CA THR A 4 52.60 -38.42 41.51
C THR A 4 51.47 -37.44 41.21
N LEU A 5 50.86 -37.01 42.30
CA LEU A 5 49.91 -35.91 42.47
C LEU A 5 50.72 -34.62 42.65
N LEU A 6 50.35 -33.47 42.05
CA LEU A 6 50.58 -32.16 42.68
C LEU A 6 49.79 -30.99 42.04
N PHE A 7 48.95 -30.38 42.89
CA PHE A 7 48.69 -28.96 43.13
C PHE A 7 48.17 -27.99 42.05
N LEU A 8 46.88 -27.66 42.26
CA LEU A 8 46.26 -26.34 42.40
C LEU A 8 47.19 -25.10 42.39
N CYS A 9 46.86 -24.11 41.55
CA CYS A 9 47.08 -22.69 41.88
C CYS A 9 46.01 -21.82 41.21
N CYS A 10 45.33 -21.01 42.03
CA CYS A 10 44.24 -20.11 41.66
C CYS A 10 44.75 -18.88 40.88
N GLY A 11 44.00 -18.49 39.85
CA GLY A 11 44.03 -17.16 39.25
C GLY A 11 42.60 -16.70 38.97
N LEU A 12 42.02 -15.94 39.90
CA LEU A 12 40.72 -15.29 39.76
C LEU A 12 40.81 -14.20 38.69
N LEU A 13 40.07 -14.36 37.60
CA LEU A 13 39.69 -13.25 36.72
C LEU A 13 38.17 -13.11 36.75
N PHE A 14 37.72 -12.06 37.45
CA PHE A 14 36.35 -11.58 37.39
C PHE A 14 36.03 -11.09 35.98
N SER A 15 35.03 -11.69 35.34
CA SER A 15 34.34 -11.11 34.20
C SER A 15 32.85 -11.07 34.51
N CYS A 16 32.30 -9.85 34.55
CA CYS A 16 30.87 -9.59 34.68
C CYS A 16 30.12 -10.17 33.47
N GLN A 17 29.43 -11.30 33.65
CA GLN A 17 28.34 -11.70 32.76
C GLN A 17 27.10 -10.87 33.13
N LYS A 18 26.63 -10.06 32.18
CA LYS A 18 25.26 -9.56 32.19
C LYS A 18 24.36 -10.71 31.73
N ASP A 19 23.40 -11.06 32.57
CA ASP A 19 22.37 -12.04 32.28
C ASP A 19 21.63 -11.68 30.99
N PHE A 20 21.78 -12.53 29.98
CA PHE A 20 20.92 -12.53 28.81
C PHE A 20 19.61 -13.21 29.23
N VAL A 21 18.56 -12.41 29.43
CA VAL A 21 17.20 -12.94 29.57
C VAL A 21 16.85 -13.62 28.25
N SER A 22 16.82 -14.95 28.25
CA SER A 22 16.33 -15.75 27.15
C SER A 22 14.84 -15.48 26.98
N LEU A 23 14.47 -14.83 25.88
CA LEU A 23 13.08 -14.78 25.43
C LEU A 23 12.62 -16.22 25.09
N PRO A 24 11.41 -16.64 25.48
CA PRO A 24 10.93 -17.98 25.18
C PRO A 24 10.86 -18.21 23.67
N SER A 25 11.63 -19.18 23.18
CA SER A 25 11.41 -19.75 21.86
C SER A 25 10.22 -20.69 21.97
N GLU A 26 9.09 -20.30 21.39
CA GLU A 26 8.11 -21.14 20.71
C GLU A 26 6.83 -20.30 20.53
N LEU A 27 6.75 -19.63 19.37
CA LEU A 27 5.46 -19.20 18.85
C LEU A 27 4.69 -20.46 18.46
N PRO A 28 3.40 -20.60 18.81
CA PRO A 28 2.60 -21.76 18.42
C PRO A 28 2.58 -21.91 16.89
N PRO A 29 2.52 -23.15 16.37
CA PRO A 29 2.55 -23.41 14.94
C PRO A 29 1.37 -22.69 14.30
N THR A 30 1.69 -21.65 13.53
CA THR A 30 0.70 -20.98 12.68
C THR A 30 0.39 -21.97 11.56
N SER A 31 -0.87 -22.40 11.46
CA SER A 31 -1.38 -22.96 10.21
C SER A 31 -1.31 -21.86 9.17
N SER A 32 -0.16 -21.75 8.50
CA SER A 32 -0.01 -20.97 7.29
C SER A 32 -0.74 -21.75 6.20
N GLN A 33 -1.92 -21.29 5.81
CA GLN A 33 -2.45 -21.70 4.51
C GLN A 33 -1.43 -21.23 3.47
N ILE A 34 -0.91 -22.19 2.70
CA ILE A 34 0.04 -21.95 1.61
C ILE A 34 -0.75 -21.19 0.55
N ILE A 35 -0.48 -19.90 0.38
CA ILE A 35 -1.00 -19.15 -0.78
C ILE A 35 -0.31 -19.75 -2.00
N THR A 36 -1.08 -20.44 -2.84
CA THR A 36 -0.59 -21.01 -4.10
C THR A 36 -0.53 -19.90 -5.16
N ASP A 37 0.44 -19.98 -6.06
CA ASP A 37 0.44 -19.12 -7.24
C ASP A 37 -0.70 -19.57 -8.15
N GLY A 38 -1.79 -18.81 -8.23
CA GLY A 38 -3.01 -19.26 -8.87
C GLY A 38 -4.23 -18.37 -8.60
N MET A 39 -5.36 -18.72 -9.19
CA MET A 39 -6.63 -18.05 -8.97
C MET A 39 -7.27 -18.54 -7.66
N THR A 40 -7.87 -17.63 -6.89
CA THR A 40 -8.67 -17.95 -5.70
C THR A 40 -9.84 -18.82 -6.10
N VAL A 41 -10.01 -19.94 -5.40
CA VAL A 41 -11.11 -20.89 -5.62
C VAL A 41 -12.19 -20.62 -4.59
N LEU A 42 -13.37 -20.25 -5.08
CA LEU A 42 -14.54 -20.09 -4.24
C LEU A 42 -15.23 -21.43 -4.04
N GLY A 43 -15.66 -21.67 -2.81
CA GLY A 43 -16.50 -22.81 -2.46
C GLY A 43 -17.98 -22.50 -2.64
N GLN A 44 -18.80 -23.07 -1.77
CA GLN A 44 -20.24 -22.84 -1.77
C GLN A 44 -20.60 -21.39 -1.42
N GLN A 45 -21.67 -20.91 -2.03
CA GLN A 45 -22.34 -19.69 -1.58
C GLN A 45 -22.99 -19.95 -0.23
N LEU A 46 -22.70 -19.09 0.74
CA LEU A 46 -23.25 -19.14 2.09
C LEU A 46 -24.60 -18.41 2.13
N GLU A 47 -25.55 -18.95 2.91
CA GLU A 47 -26.82 -18.25 3.12
C GLU A 47 -26.59 -16.97 3.94
N ASN A 48 -26.89 -15.81 3.36
CA ASN A 48 -26.62 -14.51 3.97
C ASN A 48 -27.42 -14.27 5.27
N PRO A 49 -26.78 -14.22 6.46
CA PRO A 49 -27.44 -13.97 7.73
C PRO A 49 -27.83 -12.49 7.93
N TYR A 50 -27.22 -11.56 7.19
CA TYR A 50 -27.49 -10.12 7.29
C TYR A 50 -28.55 -9.64 6.30
N SER A 51 -29.10 -10.51 5.45
CA SER A 51 -30.22 -10.13 4.60
C SER A 51 -31.41 -9.71 5.48
N VAL A 52 -32.14 -8.66 5.08
CA VAL A 52 -33.34 -8.19 5.80
C VAL A 52 -34.33 -9.33 6.02
N GLY A 53 -34.47 -10.24 5.04
CA GLY A 53 -35.31 -11.43 5.15
C GLY A 53 -34.89 -12.37 6.28
N ASN A 54 -33.61 -12.74 6.35
CA ASN A 54 -33.13 -13.66 7.39
C ASN A 54 -33.08 -12.99 8.77
N MET A 55 -32.78 -11.69 8.83
CA MET A 55 -32.88 -10.92 10.08
C MET A 55 -34.32 -10.86 10.61
N ARG A 56 -35.34 -10.69 9.75
CA ARG A 56 -36.76 -10.76 10.19
C ARG A 56 -37.15 -12.15 10.68
N LYS A 57 -36.73 -13.22 9.98
CA LYS A 57 -36.94 -14.61 10.45
C LYS A 57 -36.29 -14.82 11.83
N ALA A 58 -35.07 -14.34 12.02
CA ALA A 58 -34.38 -14.43 13.30
C ALA A 58 -35.12 -13.66 14.41
N LEU A 59 -35.59 -12.44 14.13
CA LEU A 59 -36.38 -11.65 15.08
C LEU A 59 -37.65 -12.40 15.51
N ALA A 60 -38.37 -13.02 14.56
CA ALA A 60 -39.57 -13.80 14.85
C ALA A 60 -39.32 -14.99 15.80
N ASN A 61 -38.11 -15.57 15.77
CA ASN A 61 -37.70 -16.64 16.68
C ASN A 61 -37.25 -16.14 18.07
N LEU A 62 -36.98 -14.85 18.24
CA LEU A 62 -36.60 -14.30 19.54
C LEU A 62 -37.81 -14.18 20.48
N SER A 63 -37.57 -14.46 21.77
CA SER A 63 -38.60 -14.31 22.80
C SER A 63 -39.15 -12.88 22.84
N PRO A 64 -40.44 -12.66 23.16
CA PRO A 64 -41.01 -11.32 23.28
C PRO A 64 -40.23 -10.41 24.25
N LYS A 65 -39.68 -11.00 25.31
CA LYS A 65 -38.84 -10.31 26.28
C LYS A 65 -37.53 -9.82 25.65
N THR A 66 -36.89 -10.66 24.83
CA THR A 66 -35.67 -10.30 24.11
C THR A 66 -35.95 -9.22 23.07
N ARG A 67 -37.02 -9.38 22.29
CA ARG A 67 -37.44 -8.40 21.27
C ARG A 67 -37.70 -7.02 21.84
N ALA A 68 -38.11 -6.91 23.10
CA ALA A 68 -38.33 -5.63 23.78
C ALA A 68 -39.23 -4.65 22.98
N GLY A 69 -40.24 -5.17 22.29
CA GLY A 69 -41.17 -4.39 21.46
C GLY A 69 -40.73 -4.13 20.02
N ILE A 70 -39.52 -4.55 19.63
CA ILE A 70 -39.05 -4.49 18.23
C ILE A 70 -39.86 -5.44 17.35
N THR A 71 -40.19 -4.94 16.17
CA THR A 71 -40.99 -5.63 15.15
C THR A 71 -40.24 -5.71 13.83
N ASP A 72 -40.76 -6.48 12.88
CA ASP A 72 -40.18 -6.62 11.53
C ASP A 72 -40.08 -5.26 10.79
N MET A 73 -40.91 -4.28 11.17
CA MET A 73 -40.89 -2.92 10.62
C MET A 73 -39.66 -2.13 11.05
N ASP A 74 -39.03 -2.48 12.18
CA ASP A 74 -37.80 -1.85 12.67
C ASP A 74 -36.55 -2.39 11.95
N ILE A 75 -36.66 -3.51 11.25
CA ILE A 75 -35.60 -4.09 10.41
C ILE A 75 -35.72 -3.49 9.01
N GLN A 76 -35.00 -2.39 8.80
CA GLN A 76 -34.91 -1.67 7.53
C GLN A 76 -33.49 -1.75 6.96
N PRO A 77 -33.31 -1.67 5.62
CA PRO A 77 -31.98 -1.70 5.02
C PRO A 77 -31.06 -0.61 5.58
N THR A 78 -29.94 -1.05 6.14
CA THR A 78 -28.81 -0.21 6.57
C THR A 78 -27.77 -0.10 5.48
N HIS A 79 -27.59 -1.18 4.71
CA HIS A 79 -26.64 -1.30 3.62
C HIS A 79 -27.29 -2.03 2.43
N TYR A 80 -26.70 -1.86 1.25
CA TYR A 80 -26.94 -2.69 0.09
C TYR A 80 -25.70 -3.54 -0.18
N TYR A 81 -25.90 -4.83 -0.42
CA TYR A 81 -24.89 -5.69 -1.04
C TYR A 81 -25.01 -5.55 -2.55
N VAL A 82 -23.98 -5.01 -3.20
CA VAL A 82 -24.04 -4.62 -4.61
C VAL A 82 -22.91 -5.27 -5.39
N LYS A 83 -23.22 -5.68 -6.62
CA LYS A 83 -22.31 -6.19 -7.64
C LYS A 83 -22.28 -5.25 -8.83
N PHE A 84 -21.13 -4.68 -9.13
CA PHE A 84 -20.88 -3.86 -10.31
C PHE A 84 -20.26 -4.67 -11.45
N HIS A 85 -20.63 -4.32 -12.68
CA HIS A 85 -20.29 -5.00 -13.93
C HIS A 85 -19.46 -4.08 -14.84
N PRO A 86 -18.20 -3.76 -14.50
CA PRO A 86 -17.36 -2.93 -15.34
C PRO A 86 -17.10 -3.61 -16.69
N ARG A 87 -17.41 -2.92 -17.79
CA ARG A 87 -17.21 -3.39 -19.17
C ARG A 87 -15.90 -2.91 -19.79
N SER A 88 -15.15 -2.10 -19.06
CA SER A 88 -13.88 -1.55 -19.49
C SER A 88 -13.02 -1.18 -18.28
N SER A 89 -11.72 -0.95 -18.51
CA SER A 89 -10.84 -0.48 -17.45
C SER A 89 -11.20 0.93 -16.99
N GLU A 90 -11.76 1.76 -17.88
CA GLU A 90 -12.29 3.08 -17.54
C GLU A 90 -13.45 2.99 -16.55
N GLU A 91 -14.39 2.08 -16.77
CA GLU A 91 -15.51 1.85 -15.84
C GLU A 91 -15.02 1.30 -14.49
N LEU A 92 -14.04 0.39 -14.50
CA LEU A 92 -13.42 -0.07 -13.26
C LEU A 92 -12.76 1.10 -12.50
N ASP A 93 -12.05 1.99 -13.19
CA ASP A 93 -11.40 3.13 -12.57
C ASP A 93 -12.42 4.15 -12.01
N LEU A 94 -13.60 4.30 -12.63
CA LEU A 94 -14.71 5.11 -12.08
C LEU A 94 -15.20 4.57 -10.73
N ILE A 95 -15.39 3.25 -10.61
CA ILE A 95 -15.79 2.58 -9.37
C ILE A 95 -14.73 2.78 -8.29
N LEU A 96 -13.47 2.49 -8.63
CA LEU A 96 -12.35 2.49 -7.67
C LEU A 96 -11.89 3.91 -7.26
N GLN A 97 -12.47 4.95 -7.85
CA GLN A 97 -12.20 6.34 -7.48
C GLN A 97 -12.72 6.68 -6.09
N ASP A 98 -13.89 6.15 -5.71
CA ASP A 98 -14.45 6.41 -4.39
C ASP A 98 -13.72 5.58 -3.34
N SER A 99 -12.70 6.20 -2.73
CA SER A 99 -11.91 5.56 -1.68
C SER A 99 -12.66 5.37 -0.35
N THR A 100 -13.87 5.92 -0.23
CA THR A 100 -14.75 5.73 0.94
C THR A 100 -15.50 4.40 0.87
N ILE A 101 -15.61 3.80 -0.32
CA ILE A 101 -16.17 2.47 -0.51
C ILE A 101 -15.05 1.42 -0.56
N ILE A 102 -15.28 0.29 0.11
CA ILE A 102 -14.34 -0.82 0.14
C ILE A 102 -14.81 -1.86 -0.87
N TRP A 103 -14.19 -1.83 -2.05
CA TRP A 103 -14.43 -2.77 -3.13
C TRP A 103 -13.64 -4.08 -2.96
N TYR A 104 -14.26 -5.15 -3.45
CA TYR A 104 -13.75 -6.52 -3.52
C TYR A 104 -13.93 -7.07 -4.93
N ASP A 105 -12.95 -7.82 -5.42
CA ASP A 105 -13.04 -8.60 -6.65
C ASP A 105 -13.78 -9.93 -6.45
N ILE A 106 -13.87 -10.40 -5.20
CA ILE A 106 -14.54 -11.64 -4.78
C ILE A 106 -15.90 -11.33 -4.13
N PRO A 107 -16.95 -12.14 -4.40
CA PRO A 107 -18.22 -12.08 -3.66
C PRO A 107 -18.04 -12.16 -2.13
N LEU A 108 -18.90 -11.46 -1.39
CA LEU A 108 -18.81 -11.38 0.06
C LEU A 108 -19.49 -12.57 0.78
N ASP A 109 -20.28 -13.36 0.08
CA ASP A 109 -21.13 -14.43 0.61
C ASP A 109 -20.70 -15.82 0.12
N TYR A 110 -19.42 -16.02 -0.16
CA TYR A 110 -18.86 -17.31 -0.57
C TYR A 110 -17.80 -17.79 0.40
N GLU A 111 -17.72 -19.10 0.58
CA GLU A 111 -16.53 -19.74 1.15
C GLU A 111 -15.34 -19.55 0.22
N ILE A 112 -14.15 -19.46 0.81
CA ILE A 112 -12.89 -19.50 0.05
C ILE A 112 -12.25 -20.85 0.38
N GLU A 113 -12.24 -21.76 -0.59
CA GLU A 113 -11.65 -23.10 -0.43
C GLU A 113 -10.13 -23.02 -0.54
N GLU A 114 -9.64 -22.26 -1.51
CA GLU A 114 -8.21 -22.04 -1.74
C GLU A 114 -7.96 -20.56 -2.03
N TYR A 115 -7.05 -19.98 -1.26
CA TYR A 115 -6.57 -18.63 -1.52
C TYR A 115 -5.52 -18.65 -2.62
N GLY A 116 -5.80 -17.90 -3.70
CA GLY A 116 -4.85 -17.65 -4.77
C GLY A 116 -4.29 -16.22 -4.71
N SER A 117 -3.42 -15.88 -5.66
CA SER A 117 -2.81 -14.54 -5.79
C SER A 117 -3.73 -13.51 -6.48
N TYR A 118 -4.84 -13.95 -7.09
CA TYR A 118 -5.88 -13.10 -7.67
C TYR A 118 -7.22 -13.83 -7.75
N TYR A 119 -8.28 -13.12 -8.12
CA TYR A 119 -9.56 -13.70 -8.52
C TYR A 119 -10.06 -13.04 -9.79
N HIS A 120 -10.59 -13.84 -10.72
CA HIS A 120 -11.28 -13.39 -11.91
C HIS A 120 -12.51 -14.26 -12.12
N ASP A 121 -13.70 -13.68 -12.17
CA ASP A 121 -14.92 -14.47 -12.29
C ASP A 121 -14.88 -15.35 -13.58
N PRO A 122 -14.98 -16.69 -13.48
CA PRO A 122 -14.86 -17.59 -14.63
C PRO A 122 -15.86 -17.36 -15.75
N THR A 123 -16.96 -16.65 -15.46
CA THR A 123 -18.00 -16.31 -16.44
C THR A 123 -17.64 -15.09 -17.30
N ILE A 124 -16.57 -14.36 -16.94
CA ILE A 124 -16.13 -13.16 -17.65
C ILE A 124 -14.88 -13.50 -18.48
N PRO A 125 -14.81 -13.05 -19.75
CA PRO A 125 -13.57 -13.14 -20.53
C PRO A 125 -12.40 -12.44 -19.84
N ASP A 126 -11.19 -13.03 -19.88
CA ASP A 126 -9.96 -12.45 -19.31
C ASP A 126 -9.60 -11.06 -19.86
N SER A 127 -10.19 -10.66 -20.99
CA SER A 127 -10.01 -9.34 -21.60
C SER A 127 -10.80 -8.22 -20.91
N LEU A 128 -11.76 -8.56 -20.05
CA LEU A 128 -12.59 -7.63 -19.31
C LEU A 128 -12.23 -7.65 -17.82
N PRO A 129 -12.45 -6.54 -17.09
CA PRO A 129 -12.26 -6.57 -15.64
C PRO A 129 -13.27 -7.49 -14.94
N THR A 130 -12.84 -8.13 -13.85
CA THR A 130 -13.75 -8.90 -12.98
C THR A 130 -14.77 -7.99 -12.30
N TYR A 131 -15.88 -8.59 -11.84
CA TYR A 131 -16.91 -7.89 -11.07
C TYR A 131 -16.36 -7.24 -9.81
N GLN A 132 -17.00 -6.16 -9.36
CA GLN A 132 -16.66 -5.49 -8.11
C GLN A 132 -17.84 -5.56 -7.13
N TYR A 133 -17.56 -6.03 -5.92
CA TYR A 133 -18.52 -6.26 -4.86
C TYR A 133 -18.29 -5.29 -3.70
N ALA A 134 -19.36 -4.78 -3.10
CA ALA A 134 -19.29 -3.96 -1.91
C ALA A 134 -20.55 -4.05 -1.05
N SER A 135 -20.37 -3.82 0.25
CA SER A 135 -21.44 -3.45 1.18
C SER A 135 -21.46 -1.93 1.30
N ILE A 136 -22.56 -1.30 0.91
CA ILE A 136 -22.66 0.16 0.78
C ILE A 136 -23.77 0.67 1.68
N GLU A 137 -23.43 1.56 2.60
CA GLU A 137 -24.42 2.24 3.45
C GLU A 137 -25.49 2.91 2.57
N VAL A 138 -26.76 2.72 2.89
CA VAL A 138 -27.86 3.26 2.06
C VAL A 138 -27.81 4.79 2.01
N ALA A 139 -27.18 5.46 2.98
CA ALA A 139 -26.95 6.91 2.95
C ALA A 139 -25.98 7.35 1.82
N LYS A 140 -25.02 6.49 1.45
CA LYS A 140 -24.04 6.74 0.38
C LYS A 140 -24.58 6.36 -1.00
N TRP A 141 -25.62 5.53 -1.05
CA TRP A 141 -26.17 4.96 -2.27
C TRP A 141 -26.53 5.97 -3.37
N PRO A 142 -27.20 7.11 -3.10
CA PRO A 142 -27.59 8.05 -4.15
C PRO A 142 -26.41 8.59 -4.97
N ALA A 143 -25.24 8.76 -4.35
CA ALA A 143 -24.03 9.16 -5.06
C ALA A 143 -23.46 7.99 -5.87
N VAL A 144 -23.38 6.81 -5.26
CA VAL A 144 -22.77 5.62 -5.86
C VAL A 144 -23.57 5.10 -7.07
N SER A 145 -24.91 5.09 -7.00
CA SER A 145 -25.76 4.59 -8.09
C SER A 145 -25.68 5.43 -9.37
N THR A 146 -25.08 6.62 -9.30
CA THR A 146 -24.95 7.55 -10.44
C THR A 146 -23.56 7.53 -11.08
N ILE A 147 -22.67 6.61 -10.69
CA ILE A 147 -21.31 6.47 -11.24
C ILE A 147 -21.30 6.11 -12.74
N GLY A 148 -22.43 5.63 -13.28
CA GLY A 148 -22.57 5.34 -14.71
C GLY A 148 -21.99 3.99 -15.12
N VAL A 149 -21.87 3.05 -14.18
CA VAL A 149 -21.48 1.66 -14.42
C VAL A 149 -22.62 0.75 -14.00
N ASP A 150 -22.91 -0.28 -14.80
CA ASP A 150 -24.01 -1.19 -14.55
C ASP A 150 -23.81 -1.99 -13.26
N TYR A 151 -24.89 -2.17 -12.50
CA TYR A 151 -24.84 -2.85 -11.22
C TYR A 151 -26.11 -3.67 -10.95
N GLU A 152 -26.02 -4.57 -9.99
CA GLU A 152 -27.10 -5.35 -9.42
C GLU A 152 -27.06 -5.24 -7.89
N ILE A 153 -28.20 -4.96 -7.26
CA ILE A 153 -28.34 -5.08 -5.80
C ILE A 153 -28.66 -6.55 -5.52
N LEU A 154 -27.70 -7.26 -4.93
CA LEU A 154 -27.81 -8.67 -4.59
C LEU A 154 -28.63 -8.90 -3.32
N SER A 155 -28.58 -7.96 -2.37
CA SER A 155 -29.32 -8.08 -1.11
C SER A 155 -29.50 -6.75 -0.39
N ASP A 156 -30.68 -6.56 0.20
CA ASP A 156 -30.91 -5.56 1.25
C ASP A 156 -30.34 -6.09 2.57
N LEU A 157 -29.41 -5.34 3.17
CA LEU A 157 -28.71 -5.76 4.38
C LEU A 157 -29.16 -4.96 5.61
N PHE A 158 -29.35 -5.66 6.72
CA PHE A 158 -29.46 -5.07 8.05
C PHE A 158 -28.28 -5.52 8.91
N ILE A 159 -27.40 -4.58 9.28
CA ILE A 159 -26.17 -4.86 10.04
C ILE A 159 -26.26 -4.12 11.39
N PRO A 160 -26.89 -4.73 12.41
CA PRO A 160 -27.13 -4.07 13.70
C PRO A 160 -25.91 -4.05 14.62
N ASP A 161 -24.84 -4.78 14.29
CA ASP A 161 -23.65 -4.96 15.13
C ASP A 161 -22.39 -4.29 14.55
N GLU A 162 -22.53 -3.44 13.53
CA GLU A 162 -21.44 -2.62 13.03
C GLU A 162 -20.96 -1.64 14.13
N ASP A 163 -19.65 -1.61 14.39
CA ASP A 163 -19.04 -0.83 15.48
C ASP A 163 -17.81 -0.08 14.95
N LYS A 164 -18.03 1.14 14.47
CA LYS A 164 -16.97 2.05 14.01
C LYS A 164 -16.59 3.02 15.14
N ASP A 165 -15.35 3.49 15.13
CA ASP A 165 -14.84 4.41 16.16
C ASP A 165 -15.52 5.79 16.16
N GLU A 166 -16.17 6.16 15.07
CA GLU A 166 -16.88 7.43 14.89
C GLU A 166 -18.34 7.37 15.43
N ASP A 167 -18.81 6.20 15.88
CA ASP A 167 -20.16 5.99 16.40
C ASP A 167 -20.19 6.15 17.94
N ASP A 168 -20.12 7.39 18.45
CA ASP A 168 -20.09 7.66 19.91
C ASP A 168 -21.48 7.54 20.60
N ASP A 169 -22.56 7.44 19.83
CA ASP A 169 -23.94 7.54 20.33
C ASP A 169 -24.81 6.26 20.15
N GLY A 170 -24.21 5.07 20.19
CA GLY A 170 -24.96 3.80 20.08
C GLY A 170 -25.64 3.58 18.72
N ILE A 171 -26.17 2.37 18.49
CA ILE A 171 -26.73 1.97 17.18
C ILE A 171 -28.09 2.69 16.98
N MET A 172 -28.05 3.86 16.33
CA MET A 172 -29.23 4.58 15.88
C MET A 172 -29.66 4.01 14.52
N THR A 173 -30.74 3.23 14.49
CA THR A 173 -31.35 2.81 13.22
C THR A 173 -32.18 3.96 12.64
N ARG A 174 -32.44 3.91 11.32
CA ARG A 174 -33.30 4.89 10.62
C ARG A 174 -34.73 4.99 11.16
N SER A 175 -35.19 4.01 11.94
CA SER A 175 -36.49 4.03 12.62
C SER A 175 -36.49 4.92 13.88
N GLY A 176 -35.33 5.42 14.33
CA GLY A 176 -35.20 6.12 15.61
C GLY A 176 -35.30 5.19 16.84
N THR A 177 -35.39 3.88 16.61
CA THR A 177 -35.52 2.87 17.67
C THR A 177 -34.13 2.53 18.22
N LYS A 178 -33.93 2.63 19.53
CA LYS A 178 -32.62 2.36 20.15
C LYS A 178 -32.39 0.85 20.23
N TRP A 179 -31.60 0.31 19.31
CA TRP A 179 -31.13 -1.08 19.39
C TRP A 179 -30.07 -1.16 20.48
N ASN A 180 -30.33 -1.94 21.53
CA ASN A 180 -29.31 -2.23 22.51
C ASN A 180 -28.43 -3.40 22.05
N GLU A 181 -27.22 -3.45 22.56
CA GLU A 181 -26.21 -4.44 22.18
C GLU A 181 -26.68 -5.88 22.40
N ALA A 182 -27.44 -6.15 23.47
CA ALA A 182 -27.92 -7.49 23.80
C ALA A 182 -28.96 -8.00 22.77
N LEU A 183 -29.83 -7.13 22.27
CA LEU A 183 -30.77 -7.47 21.21
C LEU A 183 -30.06 -7.67 19.87
N ALA A 184 -29.13 -6.77 19.51
CA ALA A 184 -28.33 -6.92 18.30
C ALA A 184 -27.57 -8.25 18.29
N ASP A 185 -26.94 -8.61 19.41
CA ASP A 185 -26.25 -9.88 19.58
C ASP A 185 -27.18 -11.08 19.40
N ALA A 186 -28.31 -11.10 20.12
CA ALA A 186 -29.27 -12.20 20.05
C ALA A 186 -29.83 -12.37 18.62
N LEU A 187 -30.06 -11.26 17.92
CA LEU A 187 -30.54 -11.28 16.54
C LEU A 187 -29.50 -11.85 15.58
N VAL A 188 -28.25 -11.36 15.66
CA VAL A 188 -27.15 -11.84 14.81
C VAL A 188 -26.85 -13.31 15.09
N GLU A 189 -26.84 -13.73 16.35
CA GLU A 189 -26.67 -15.13 16.76
C GLU A 189 -27.74 -16.04 16.17
N GLU A 190 -29.02 -15.66 16.32
CA GLU A 190 -30.12 -16.46 15.81
C GLU A 190 -30.12 -16.49 14.27
N SER A 191 -29.77 -15.38 13.60
CA SER A 191 -29.68 -15.35 12.15
C SER A 191 -28.54 -16.21 11.61
N LEU A 192 -27.37 -16.19 12.27
CA LEU A 192 -26.26 -17.10 11.96
C LEU A 192 -26.69 -18.56 12.14
N ARG A 193 -27.40 -18.89 13.22
CA ARG A 193 -27.89 -20.25 13.49
C ARG A 193 -28.89 -20.72 12.43
N LEU A 194 -29.85 -19.87 12.06
CA LEU A 194 -30.87 -20.21 11.05
C LEU A 194 -30.29 -20.43 9.66
N THR A 195 -29.18 -19.76 9.35
CA THR A 195 -28.47 -19.87 8.07
C THR A 195 -27.33 -20.89 8.08
N GLY A 196 -27.13 -21.61 9.20
CA GLY A 196 -26.08 -22.62 9.33
C GLY A 196 -24.65 -22.07 9.47
N ASN A 197 -24.51 -20.79 9.80
CA ASN A 197 -23.24 -20.05 9.92
C ASN A 197 -22.81 -19.81 11.38
N ASP A 198 -23.38 -20.55 12.33
CA ASP A 198 -23.10 -20.45 13.78
C ASP A 198 -21.87 -21.24 14.22
N ASN A 199 -21.49 -22.27 13.48
CA ASN A 199 -20.38 -23.19 13.80
C ASN A 199 -18.98 -22.64 13.46
N GLU A 200 -18.86 -21.39 13.00
CA GLU A 200 -17.58 -20.82 12.54
C GLU A 200 -16.57 -20.48 13.66
N ASP A 201 -16.89 -20.79 14.92
CA ASP A 201 -16.01 -20.54 16.06
C ASP A 201 -15.44 -21.87 16.59
N TYR A 202 -14.18 -22.15 16.27
CA TYR A 202 -13.40 -23.25 16.88
C TYR A 202 -13.20 -23.10 18.41
N GLU A 203 -13.69 -22.00 19.00
CA GLU A 203 -13.70 -21.76 20.44
C GLU A 203 -15.10 -21.36 20.91
N SER A 204 -15.94 -22.32 21.33
CA SER A 204 -16.79 -22.07 22.51
C SER A 204 -17.51 -23.31 23.03
N GLY A 205 -17.25 -23.62 24.31
CA GLY A 205 -18.23 -24.26 25.18
C GLY A 205 -19.40 -23.33 25.54
N PRO A 206 -20.29 -23.75 26.46
CA PRO A 206 -21.54 -23.04 26.75
C PRO A 206 -21.32 -21.59 27.21
N GLN A 207 -21.90 -20.61 26.50
CA GLN A 207 -21.74 -19.18 26.79
C GLN A 207 -22.80 -18.70 27.81
N THR A 208 -22.36 -18.15 28.94
CA THR A 208 -23.22 -17.56 29.99
C THR A 208 -23.14 -16.02 30.06
N ARG A 209 -22.31 -15.38 29.21
CA ARG A 209 -22.16 -13.91 29.06
C ARG A 209 -21.93 -13.56 27.58
N GLY A 210 -22.40 -12.38 27.16
CA GLY A 210 -22.21 -11.87 25.79
C GLY A 210 -20.72 -11.72 25.41
N ARG A 211 -20.41 -11.93 24.12
CA ARG A 211 -19.03 -11.98 23.62
C ARG A 211 -18.35 -10.61 23.68
N SER A 212 -17.12 -10.59 24.19
CA SER A 212 -16.31 -9.37 24.21
C SER A 212 -15.86 -8.96 22.80
N LYS A 213 -16.05 -7.67 22.51
CA LYS A 213 -15.53 -7.03 21.30
C LYS A 213 -14.00 -6.96 21.34
N TRP A 214 -13.37 -7.12 20.18
CA TRP A 214 -11.92 -7.00 20.02
C TRP A 214 -11.61 -6.18 18.77
N ARG A 215 -10.49 -5.45 18.80
CA ARG A 215 -10.05 -4.60 17.69
C ARG A 215 -9.01 -5.32 16.84
N PRO A 216 -9.22 -5.46 15.52
CA PRO A 216 -8.19 -5.95 14.62
C PRO A 216 -6.96 -5.05 14.61
N ALA A 217 -5.79 -5.66 14.75
CA ALA A 217 -4.52 -4.96 14.87
C ALA A 217 -3.37 -5.91 14.53
N GLY A 218 -2.16 -5.38 14.49
CA GLY A 218 -0.95 -6.19 14.32
C GLY A 218 0.19 -5.39 13.75
N ARG A 219 1.11 -6.08 13.09
CA ARG A 219 2.33 -5.49 12.56
C ARG A 219 2.66 -5.97 11.14
N ILE A 220 2.74 -5.06 10.18
CA ILE A 220 3.26 -5.32 8.83
C ILE A 220 4.65 -4.69 8.72
N SER A 221 5.67 -5.54 8.63
CA SER A 221 7.07 -5.12 8.78
C SER A 221 7.99 -5.72 7.73
N TYR A 222 9.19 -5.17 7.63
CA TYR A 222 10.19 -5.46 6.62
C TYR A 222 11.59 -5.29 7.23
N TYR A 223 12.50 -6.22 6.97
CA TYR A 223 13.91 -6.06 7.36
C TYR A 223 14.68 -5.36 6.24
N ASP A 224 15.21 -4.18 6.53
CA ASP A 224 15.99 -3.38 5.59
C ASP A 224 17.48 -3.66 5.80
N GLU A 225 18.14 -4.34 4.85
CA GLU A 225 19.54 -4.72 5.02
C GLU A 225 20.51 -3.53 5.02
N VAL A 226 20.15 -2.41 4.39
CA VAL A 226 21.02 -1.24 4.28
C VAL A 226 20.96 -0.41 5.55
N LEU A 227 19.77 -0.31 6.16
CA LEU A 227 19.59 0.31 7.47
C LEU A 227 19.98 -0.63 8.64
N GLY A 228 20.07 -1.94 8.38
CA GLY A 228 20.39 -2.95 9.38
C GLY A 228 19.31 -3.11 10.45
N LYS A 229 18.03 -2.84 10.13
CA LYS A 229 16.93 -2.88 11.10
C LYS A 229 15.59 -3.23 10.46
N THR A 230 14.67 -3.74 11.29
CA THR A 230 13.26 -3.90 10.93
C THR A 230 12.53 -2.56 11.02
N ILE A 231 11.72 -2.28 10.00
CA ILE A 231 10.88 -1.09 9.87
C ILE A 231 9.47 -1.47 9.41
N GLY A 232 8.53 -0.54 9.50
CA GLY A 232 7.19 -0.71 8.95
C GLY A 232 7.15 -0.57 7.44
N VAL A 233 6.22 -1.30 6.81
CA VAL A 233 5.77 -0.99 5.44
C VAL A 233 4.72 0.12 5.54
N GLU A 234 5.17 1.29 5.96
CA GLU A 234 4.33 2.42 6.33
C GLU A 234 3.37 2.80 5.20
N GLY A 235 2.12 3.03 5.57
CA GLY A 235 1.07 3.45 4.67
C GLY A 235 0.28 2.30 4.06
N VAL A 236 0.67 1.03 4.20
CA VAL A 236 -0.17 -0.11 3.76
C VAL A 236 -1.53 -0.04 4.46
N LYS A 237 -2.62 -0.22 3.70
CA LYS A 237 -3.99 -0.31 4.21
C LYS A 237 -4.33 -1.77 4.49
N VAL A 238 -4.47 -2.12 5.76
CA VAL A 238 -4.94 -3.44 6.21
C VAL A 238 -6.46 -3.41 6.32
N LYS A 239 -7.12 -4.47 5.84
CA LYS A 239 -8.55 -4.72 5.95
C LYS A 239 -8.77 -5.89 6.91
N ALA A 240 -9.75 -5.76 7.79
CA ALA A 240 -10.29 -6.85 8.59
C ALA A 240 -11.78 -6.93 8.31
N ARG A 241 -12.21 -8.03 7.67
CA ARG A 241 -13.55 -8.19 7.14
C ARG A 241 -14.25 -9.36 7.81
N ARG A 242 -15.52 -9.17 8.16
CA ARG A 242 -16.44 -10.26 8.48
C ARG A 242 -17.75 -10.02 7.74
N TRP A 243 -18.14 -10.96 6.86
CA TRP A 243 -19.34 -10.82 6.03
C TRP A 243 -19.37 -9.46 5.31
N PHE A 244 -20.34 -8.60 5.61
CA PHE A 244 -20.54 -7.32 4.93
C PHE A 244 -19.93 -6.13 5.68
N THR A 245 -19.25 -6.39 6.80
CA THR A 245 -18.58 -5.36 7.61
C THR A 245 -17.08 -5.44 7.42
N THR A 246 -16.45 -4.30 7.13
CA THR A 246 -14.99 -4.19 7.03
C THR A 246 -14.47 -3.00 7.80
N HIS A 247 -13.53 -3.26 8.70
CA HIS A 247 -12.73 -2.23 9.35
C HIS A 247 -11.33 -2.18 8.73
N THR A 248 -10.73 -1.00 8.72
CA THR A 248 -9.44 -0.77 8.06
C THR A 248 -8.49 0.00 8.94
N GLY A 249 -7.19 -0.23 8.78
CA GLY A 249 -6.13 0.45 9.50
C GLY A 249 -4.93 0.73 8.60
N PHE A 250 -4.18 1.78 8.88
CA PHE A 250 -2.95 2.09 8.17
C PHE A 250 -1.74 1.71 9.00
N VAL A 251 -0.75 1.09 8.35
CA VAL A 251 0.53 0.72 8.95
C VAL A 251 1.37 1.98 9.21
N ASN A 252 1.89 2.13 10.42
CA ASN A 252 2.78 3.24 10.79
C ASN A 252 4.26 2.95 10.49
N ALA A 253 5.15 3.91 10.79
CA ALA A 253 6.59 3.81 10.51
C ALA A 253 7.28 2.62 11.20
N ASP A 254 6.79 2.18 12.36
CA ASP A 254 7.31 1.04 13.13
C ASP A 254 6.67 -0.31 12.72
N GLY A 255 5.67 -0.25 11.85
CA GLY A 255 4.97 -1.38 11.24
C GLY A 255 3.65 -1.71 11.91
N TYR A 256 3.23 -1.03 12.97
CA TYR A 256 1.99 -1.33 13.66
C TYR A 256 0.78 -0.76 12.93
N TYR A 257 -0.34 -1.46 12.99
CA TYR A 257 -1.65 -0.97 12.55
C TYR A 257 -2.73 -1.33 13.57
N SER A 258 -3.79 -0.54 13.56
CA SER A 258 -5.03 -0.81 14.28
C SER A 258 -6.21 -0.40 13.40
N CYS A 259 -7.18 -1.28 13.23
CA CYS A 259 -8.35 -1.02 12.41
C CYS A 259 -9.36 -0.14 13.14
N ASN A 260 -10.13 0.64 12.38
CA ASN A 260 -11.10 1.64 12.86
C ASN A 260 -12.46 1.07 13.33
N GLY A 261 -12.45 -0.11 13.94
CA GLY A 261 -13.64 -0.71 14.53
C GLY A 261 -13.36 -2.06 15.18
N ARG A 262 -14.41 -2.72 15.67
CA ARG A 262 -14.30 -3.94 16.47
C ARG A 262 -15.25 -5.03 16.00
N PHE A 263 -14.85 -6.28 16.24
CA PHE A 263 -15.70 -7.45 16.01
C PHE A 263 -15.92 -8.23 17.30
N LYS A 264 -17.00 -9.02 17.37
CA LYS A 264 -17.20 -10.03 18.43
C LYS A 264 -16.70 -11.42 18.03
N ARG A 265 -16.55 -11.65 16.73
CA ARG A 265 -16.19 -12.92 16.10
C ARG A 265 -14.89 -12.79 15.29
N PRO A 266 -14.26 -13.90 14.88
CA PRO A 266 -13.13 -13.87 13.97
C PRO A 266 -13.42 -13.09 12.69
N ALA A 267 -12.40 -12.39 12.18
CA ALA A 267 -12.44 -11.65 10.92
C ALA A 267 -11.32 -12.12 9.99
N ASN A 268 -11.57 -12.06 8.69
CA ASN A 268 -10.60 -12.31 7.63
C ASN A 268 -9.74 -11.07 7.45
N TYR A 269 -8.44 -11.21 7.66
CA TYR A 269 -7.52 -10.13 7.35
C TYR A 269 -7.07 -10.16 5.88
N SER A 270 -6.78 -8.99 5.31
CA SER A 270 -6.06 -8.89 4.05
C SER A 270 -5.41 -7.52 3.87
N PHE A 271 -4.44 -7.42 2.97
CA PHE A 271 -3.89 -6.13 2.53
C PHE A 271 -3.32 -6.22 1.12
N GLY A 272 -3.12 -5.07 0.47
CA GLY A 272 -2.43 -4.96 -0.82
C GLY A 272 -1.31 -3.92 -0.76
N LEU A 273 -0.42 -3.96 -1.75
CA LEU A 273 0.61 -2.92 -1.95
C LEU A 273 0.05 -1.79 -2.83
N ASP A 274 -1.01 -1.15 -2.35
CA ASP A 274 -1.68 -0.06 -3.06
C ASP A 274 -2.16 1.06 -2.12
N ARG A 275 -2.28 2.25 -2.70
CA ARG A 275 -2.89 3.44 -2.12
C ARG A 275 -3.71 4.17 -3.17
N TYR A 276 -4.34 5.27 -2.75
CA TYR A 276 -5.20 6.06 -3.63
C TYR A 276 -4.47 6.50 -4.91
N GLU A 277 -3.20 6.91 -4.79
CA GLU A 277 -2.44 7.50 -5.88
C GLU A 277 -1.71 6.47 -6.75
N PHE A 278 -1.38 5.29 -6.19
CA PHE A 278 -0.55 4.31 -6.87
C PHE A 278 -0.82 2.87 -6.42
N GLN A 279 -0.37 1.91 -7.23
CA GLN A 279 -0.46 0.48 -6.97
C GLN A 279 0.81 -0.22 -7.47
N VAL A 280 1.32 -1.16 -6.67
CA VAL A 280 2.43 -2.04 -7.03
C VAL A 280 1.87 -3.41 -7.43
N ASN A 281 2.22 -3.84 -8.63
CA ASN A 281 1.86 -5.12 -9.22
C ASN A 281 3.10 -6.01 -9.31
N GLY A 282 2.92 -7.33 -9.24
CA GLY A 282 3.93 -8.33 -9.55
C GLY A 282 4.10 -8.49 -11.07
N ASP A 283 4.47 -9.68 -11.54
CA ASP A 283 4.66 -9.94 -12.97
C ASP A 283 3.33 -10.06 -13.76
N GLY A 284 2.51 -9.03 -13.74
CA GLY A 284 1.27 -8.91 -14.53
C GLY A 284 0.00 -8.88 -13.71
N VAL A 285 0.10 -9.10 -12.40
CA VAL A 285 -1.05 -9.24 -11.49
C VAL A 285 -0.88 -8.32 -10.28
N ARG A 286 -2.01 -7.87 -9.71
CA ARG A 286 -2.03 -7.13 -8.44
C ARG A 286 -1.41 -7.98 -7.33
N VAL A 287 -0.59 -7.38 -6.48
CA VAL A 287 -0.08 -8.07 -5.29
C VAL A 287 -1.09 -7.89 -4.15
N PHE A 288 -1.72 -8.98 -3.75
CA PHE A 288 -2.69 -9.05 -2.65
C PHE A 288 -2.26 -10.14 -1.67
N TYR A 289 -2.42 -9.86 -0.37
CA TYR A 289 -2.03 -10.74 0.73
C TYR A 289 -3.27 -11.07 1.54
N ASP A 290 -3.66 -12.33 1.48
CA ASP A 290 -4.73 -12.87 2.31
C ASP A 290 -4.17 -13.35 3.65
N GLY A 291 -4.80 -12.87 4.71
CA GLY A 291 -4.47 -13.19 6.08
C GLY A 291 -5.44 -14.21 6.68
N PRO A 292 -5.16 -14.68 7.90
CA PRO A 292 -5.99 -15.67 8.57
C PRO A 292 -7.37 -15.11 8.93
N LYS A 293 -8.38 -15.99 8.96
CA LYS A 293 -9.63 -15.77 9.70
C LYS A 293 -9.37 -15.99 11.19
N ARG A 294 -9.31 -14.93 12.00
CA ARG A 294 -9.04 -15.10 13.45
C ARG A 294 -9.58 -13.98 14.34
N LYS A 295 -9.63 -14.28 15.63
CA LYS A 295 -9.68 -13.28 16.71
C LYS A 295 -8.25 -13.00 17.18
N GLY A 296 -7.87 -11.72 17.23
CA GLY A 296 -6.54 -11.27 17.64
C GLY A 296 -5.66 -10.79 16.49
N ASN A 297 -4.41 -10.48 16.81
CA ASN A 297 -3.52 -9.76 15.91
C ASN A 297 -3.09 -10.60 14.70
N TRP A 298 -2.87 -9.92 13.57
CA TRP A 298 -2.16 -10.50 12.43
C TRP A 298 -0.90 -9.71 12.11
N ASP A 299 0.24 -10.38 12.25
CA ASP A 299 1.55 -9.85 11.93
C ASP A 299 2.05 -10.49 10.63
N TYR A 300 2.61 -9.68 9.75
CA TYR A 300 3.23 -10.11 8.51
C TYR A 300 4.62 -9.48 8.37
N HIS A 301 5.62 -10.29 8.04
CA HIS A 301 7.01 -9.85 7.91
C HIS A 301 7.59 -10.22 6.55
N PHE A 302 7.84 -9.19 5.75
CA PHE A 302 8.57 -9.29 4.48
C PHE A 302 10.05 -9.55 4.75
N ALA A 303 10.49 -10.75 4.39
CA ALA A 303 11.90 -11.13 4.43
C ALA A 303 12.32 -11.61 3.04
N ARG A 304 13.46 -11.12 2.56
CA ARG A 304 14.02 -11.54 1.26
C ARG A 304 14.25 -13.06 1.21
N SER A 305 14.57 -13.68 2.34
CA SER A 305 14.73 -15.13 2.49
C SER A 305 13.42 -15.93 2.39
N LYS A 306 12.26 -15.31 2.64
CA LYS A 306 10.95 -15.94 2.48
C LYS A 306 10.44 -15.81 1.05
N SER A 307 10.51 -14.60 0.49
CA SER A 307 10.12 -14.33 -0.89
C SER A 307 10.83 -13.09 -1.41
N GLN A 308 11.68 -13.28 -2.43
CA GLN A 308 12.36 -12.17 -3.10
C GLN A 308 11.38 -11.25 -3.83
N SER A 309 10.31 -11.80 -4.41
CA SER A 309 9.29 -11.05 -5.15
C SER A 309 8.47 -10.13 -4.24
N GLU A 310 7.97 -10.66 -3.11
CA GLU A 310 7.19 -9.89 -2.14
C GLU A 310 8.04 -8.80 -1.49
N PHE A 311 9.28 -9.14 -1.13
CA PHE A 311 10.25 -8.19 -0.60
C PHE A 311 10.53 -7.06 -1.60
N PHE A 312 10.71 -7.40 -2.87
CA PHE A 312 10.92 -6.42 -3.94
C PHE A 312 9.71 -5.49 -4.07
N GLY A 313 8.50 -6.05 -4.16
CA GLY A 313 7.25 -5.29 -4.19
C GLY A 313 7.09 -4.34 -2.99
N ALA A 314 7.35 -4.81 -1.77
CA ALA A 314 7.29 -3.99 -0.56
C ALA A 314 8.31 -2.83 -0.59
N THR A 315 9.50 -3.07 -1.16
CA THR A 315 10.52 -2.01 -1.32
C THR A 315 10.08 -0.95 -2.32
N VAL A 316 9.51 -1.37 -3.46
CA VAL A 316 8.91 -0.48 -4.48
C VAL A 316 7.77 0.33 -3.88
N PHE A 317 6.91 -0.30 -3.08
CA PHE A 317 5.82 0.37 -2.38
C PHE A 317 6.35 1.46 -1.44
N ARG A 318 7.39 1.17 -0.64
CA ARG A 318 7.98 2.16 0.29
C ARG A 318 8.53 3.39 -0.43
N ALA A 319 9.16 3.21 -1.59
CA ALA A 319 9.67 4.32 -2.41
C ALA A 319 8.54 5.15 -3.01
N ALA A 320 7.52 4.50 -3.59
CA ALA A 320 6.34 5.19 -4.09
C ALA A 320 5.59 5.93 -2.97
N TYR A 321 5.43 5.31 -1.79
CA TYR A 321 4.78 5.93 -0.65
C TYR A 321 5.48 7.21 -0.20
N HIS A 322 6.82 7.22 -0.15
CA HIS A 322 7.57 8.44 0.13
C HIS A 322 7.28 9.52 -0.90
N TYR A 323 7.43 9.21 -2.19
CA TYR A 323 7.26 10.23 -3.23
C TYR A 323 5.81 10.74 -3.35
N TYR A 324 4.79 9.95 -3.00
CA TYR A 324 3.40 10.44 -3.02
C TYR A 324 2.95 11.11 -1.73
N TYR A 325 3.39 10.64 -0.55
CA TYR A 325 2.73 10.97 0.72
C TYR A 325 3.65 11.54 1.82
N LYS A 326 4.98 11.48 1.67
CA LYS A 326 5.91 12.02 2.68
C LYS A 326 6.56 13.32 2.23
N ASP A 327 7.38 13.94 3.07
CA ASP A 327 8.18 15.09 2.66
C ASP A 327 9.10 14.74 1.47
N ILE A 328 9.17 15.65 0.51
CA ILE A 328 9.93 15.52 -0.75
C ILE A 328 10.71 16.79 -1.08
N GLY A 329 10.95 17.66 -0.09
CA GLY A 329 11.77 18.87 -0.29
C GLY A 329 11.18 19.85 -1.30
N GLY A 330 9.84 19.94 -1.37
CA GLY A 330 9.13 20.88 -2.25
C GLY A 330 9.09 20.50 -3.73
N LEU A 331 9.47 19.27 -4.09
CA LEU A 331 9.30 18.72 -5.43
C LEU A 331 7.81 18.55 -5.81
N ARG A 332 7.49 18.50 -7.11
CA ARG A 332 6.16 18.12 -7.57
C ARG A 332 5.94 16.62 -7.43
N ARG A 333 4.71 16.23 -7.08
CA ARG A 333 4.30 14.83 -7.01
C ARG A 333 4.19 14.19 -8.40
N PRO A 334 4.45 12.88 -8.53
CA PRO A 334 4.18 12.17 -9.78
C PRO A 334 2.67 12.20 -10.15
N PRO A 335 2.24 11.72 -11.34
CA PRO A 335 0.85 11.74 -11.75
C PRO A 335 -0.10 11.15 -10.70
N GLN A 336 -1.02 11.99 -10.23
CA GLN A 336 -2.01 11.61 -9.22
C GLN A 336 -3.28 11.04 -9.88
N ASN A 337 -3.95 10.18 -9.12
CA ASN A 337 -5.27 9.64 -9.40
C ASN A 337 -6.32 10.75 -9.29
N SER A 338 -7.31 10.75 -10.18
CA SER A 338 -8.44 11.68 -10.19
C SER A 338 -9.54 11.16 -11.12
N PHE A 339 -10.71 11.80 -11.16
CA PHE A 339 -11.83 11.41 -12.03
C PHE A 339 -11.44 11.15 -13.50
N TRP A 340 -10.56 11.97 -14.07
CA TRP A 340 -10.12 11.83 -15.47
C TRP A 340 -8.74 11.15 -15.62
N ARG A 341 -8.16 10.61 -14.54
CA ARG A 341 -6.78 10.10 -14.52
C ARG A 341 -6.63 8.91 -13.60
N THR A 342 -6.17 7.80 -14.17
CA THR A 342 -5.98 6.54 -13.46
C THR A 342 -4.80 6.58 -12.48
N LYS A 343 -4.86 5.77 -11.42
CA LYS A 343 -3.77 5.61 -10.44
C LYS A 343 -2.48 5.12 -11.10
N MET A 344 -1.33 5.51 -10.54
CA MET A 344 -0.03 5.09 -11.05
C MET A 344 0.22 3.59 -10.81
N ARG A 345 0.39 2.80 -11.86
CA ARG A 345 0.70 1.36 -11.76
C ARG A 345 2.20 1.11 -11.96
N LEU A 346 2.86 0.57 -10.94
CA LEU A 346 4.26 0.14 -10.94
C LEU A 346 4.32 -1.38 -11.05
N LYS A 347 5.12 -1.94 -11.96
CA LYS A 347 5.31 -3.38 -12.11
C LYS A 347 6.66 -3.81 -11.56
N ALA A 348 6.66 -4.55 -10.45
CA ALA A 348 7.84 -5.16 -9.84
C ALA A 348 8.04 -6.57 -10.44
N ILE A 349 8.92 -6.67 -11.45
CA ILE A 349 9.17 -7.90 -12.20
C ILE A 349 10.30 -8.67 -11.53
N ASN A 350 10.02 -9.90 -11.09
CA ASN A 350 10.98 -10.77 -10.43
C ASN A 350 11.95 -11.43 -11.44
N GLN A 351 12.65 -10.61 -12.23
CA GLN A 351 13.57 -11.06 -13.28
C GLN A 351 14.83 -10.19 -13.27
N GLN A 352 15.97 -10.84 -13.47
CA GLN A 352 17.22 -10.14 -13.72
C GLN A 352 17.24 -9.59 -15.15
N ASN A 353 17.70 -8.35 -15.29
CA ASN A 353 17.83 -7.64 -16.55
C ASN A 353 19.17 -6.88 -16.57
N ASN A 354 20.05 -7.29 -17.46
CA ASN A 354 21.40 -6.72 -17.55
C ASN A 354 21.44 -5.35 -18.26
N SER A 355 20.33 -4.92 -18.87
CA SER A 355 20.25 -3.69 -19.66
C SER A 355 19.52 -2.54 -18.95
N SER A 356 18.71 -2.83 -17.92
CA SER A 356 17.87 -1.82 -17.25
C SER A 356 17.37 -2.31 -15.89
N ASN A 357 17.46 -1.45 -14.87
CA ASN A 357 16.83 -1.67 -13.56
C ASN A 357 15.35 -1.22 -13.53
N GLY A 358 14.94 -0.38 -14.48
CA GLY A 358 13.58 0.13 -14.60
C GLY A 358 13.38 0.93 -15.88
N ASN A 359 12.12 1.10 -16.28
CA ASN A 359 11.76 2.10 -17.28
C ASN A 359 10.35 2.68 -17.07
N PHE A 360 10.25 3.98 -17.26
CA PHE A 360 9.02 4.71 -17.43
C PHE A 360 8.68 4.89 -18.91
N LYS A 361 7.42 4.71 -19.29
CA LYS A 361 6.90 5.17 -20.58
C LYS A 361 5.51 5.78 -20.40
N SER A 362 5.38 7.09 -20.61
CA SER A 362 4.11 7.82 -20.46
C SER A 362 3.00 7.29 -21.36
N ALA A 363 3.34 6.80 -22.57
CA ALA A 363 2.39 6.18 -23.50
C ALA A 363 1.71 4.92 -22.94
N ARG A 364 2.35 4.20 -21.98
CA ARG A 364 1.74 3.02 -21.34
C ARG A 364 0.64 3.36 -20.35
N ARG A 365 0.45 4.65 -20.02
CA ARG A 365 -0.67 5.13 -19.19
C ARG A 365 -1.96 5.33 -20.01
N PHE A 366 -1.89 5.21 -21.33
CA PHE A 366 -3.05 5.33 -22.21
C PHE A 366 -4.13 4.31 -21.81
N LEU A 367 -5.33 4.81 -21.49
CA LEU A 367 -6.50 4.02 -21.06
C LEU A 367 -6.34 3.21 -19.76
N GLY A 368 -5.32 3.50 -18.93
CA GLY A 368 -5.11 2.78 -17.67
C GLY A 368 -4.64 1.32 -17.80
N LEU A 369 -4.59 0.76 -19.00
CA LEU A 369 -4.33 -0.66 -19.28
C LEU A 369 -2.86 -1.11 -19.11
N GLY A 370 -1.91 -0.19 -18.92
CA GLY A 370 -0.48 -0.52 -18.79
C GLY A 370 0.17 -0.06 -17.49
N SER A 371 1.15 -0.83 -17.01
CA SER A 371 2.09 -0.33 -15.99
C SER A 371 3.03 0.69 -16.61
N ALA A 372 2.85 1.96 -16.22
CA ALA A 372 3.66 3.06 -16.72
C ALA A 372 5.14 2.89 -16.36
N ILE A 373 5.40 2.28 -15.20
CA ILE A 373 6.73 1.95 -14.69
C ILE A 373 6.88 0.43 -14.63
N LYS A 374 7.98 -0.09 -15.16
CA LYS A 374 8.44 -1.46 -14.92
C LYS A 374 9.77 -1.40 -14.20
N LEU A 375 9.95 -2.26 -13.21
CA LEU A 375 11.16 -2.38 -12.38
C LEU A 375 11.64 -3.83 -12.44
N TYR A 376 12.95 -4.01 -12.50
CA TYR A 376 13.65 -5.28 -12.65
C TYR A 376 14.72 -5.40 -11.55
N ASN A 377 15.45 -6.51 -11.56
CA ASN A 377 16.62 -6.73 -10.70
C ASN A 377 16.28 -6.76 -9.19
N PRO A 378 15.42 -7.69 -8.75
CA PRO A 378 15.02 -7.84 -7.35
C PRO A 378 16.19 -8.25 -6.42
N GLN A 379 17.31 -8.68 -6.98
CA GLN A 379 18.55 -9.00 -6.27
C GLN A 379 19.34 -7.78 -5.80
N ASN A 380 19.02 -6.58 -6.29
CA ASN A 380 19.69 -5.35 -5.87
C ASN A 380 19.44 -5.06 -4.38
N THR A 381 20.33 -4.29 -3.76
CA THR A 381 20.17 -3.83 -2.37
C THR A 381 18.93 -2.96 -2.22
N THR A 382 18.38 -2.87 -1.00
CA THR A 382 17.15 -2.11 -0.73
C THR A 382 17.25 -0.67 -1.19
N ASP A 383 18.34 0.03 -0.88
CA ASP A 383 18.56 1.41 -1.28
C ASP A 383 18.64 1.58 -2.80
N ALA A 384 19.22 0.62 -3.53
CA ALA A 384 19.28 0.62 -4.99
C ALA A 384 17.91 0.40 -5.65
N ILE A 385 17.08 -0.52 -5.11
CA ILE A 385 15.69 -0.73 -5.55
C ILE A 385 14.87 0.53 -5.28
N TYR A 386 15.01 1.09 -4.07
CA TYR A 386 14.34 2.30 -3.64
C TYR A 386 14.68 3.48 -4.57
N ALA A 387 15.97 3.69 -4.81
CA ALA A 387 16.51 4.71 -5.69
C ALA A 387 15.97 4.56 -7.12
N THR A 388 16.05 3.36 -7.69
CA THR A 388 15.54 3.11 -9.05
C THR A 388 14.04 3.44 -9.13
N THR A 389 13.26 3.07 -8.12
CA THR A 389 11.82 3.37 -8.09
C THR A 389 11.58 4.89 -8.07
N ILE A 390 12.34 5.64 -7.28
CA ILE A 390 12.28 7.11 -7.27
C ILE A 390 12.68 7.70 -8.62
N HIS A 391 13.72 7.19 -9.28
CA HIS A 391 14.17 7.62 -10.61
C HIS A 391 13.04 7.53 -11.64
N GLU A 392 12.38 6.38 -11.72
CA GLU A 392 11.28 6.18 -12.66
C GLU A 392 10.06 7.05 -12.33
N LEU A 393 9.78 7.27 -11.04
CA LEU A 393 8.73 8.19 -10.61
C LEU A 393 9.10 9.66 -10.89
N ALA A 394 10.39 10.01 -10.91
CA ALA A 394 10.86 11.34 -11.27
C ALA A 394 10.63 11.63 -12.76
N HIS A 395 10.85 10.63 -13.63
CA HIS A 395 10.44 10.71 -15.03
C HIS A 395 8.93 10.94 -15.18
N ALA A 396 8.12 10.24 -14.38
CA ALA A 396 6.67 10.42 -14.37
C ALA A 396 6.25 11.82 -13.88
N ALA A 397 6.89 12.32 -12.82
CA ALA A 397 6.67 13.67 -12.28
C ALA A 397 7.07 14.75 -13.29
N HIS A 398 8.20 14.57 -13.97
CA HIS A 398 8.66 15.47 -15.03
C HIS A 398 7.65 15.54 -16.19
N TRP A 399 7.17 14.38 -16.66
CA TRP A 399 6.12 14.31 -17.66
C TRP A 399 4.84 15.03 -17.21
N ARG A 400 4.42 14.83 -15.95
CA ARG A 400 3.24 15.49 -15.38
C ARG A 400 3.40 17.01 -15.38
N MET A 401 4.57 17.51 -14.98
CA MET A 401 4.88 18.94 -14.96
C MET A 401 4.73 19.52 -16.36
N ILE A 402 5.32 18.89 -17.37
CA ILE A 402 5.22 19.33 -18.77
C ILE A 402 3.77 19.31 -19.28
N VAL A 403 2.93 18.39 -18.82
CA VAL A 403 1.51 18.37 -19.22
C VAL A 403 0.66 19.44 -18.52
N LYS A 404 1.08 19.93 -17.34
CA LYS A 404 0.27 20.83 -16.51
C LYS A 404 0.71 22.30 -16.55
N GLU A 405 2.00 22.58 -16.67
CA GLU A 405 2.53 23.93 -16.52
C GLU A 405 2.32 24.75 -17.81
N PRO A 406 1.93 26.02 -17.73
CA PRO A 406 1.90 26.90 -18.89
C PRO A 406 3.27 27.07 -19.54
N GLY A 407 3.29 27.19 -20.88
CA GLY A 407 4.53 27.48 -21.63
C GLY A 407 5.39 26.25 -21.96
N THR A 408 4.89 25.05 -21.67
CA THR A 408 5.53 23.78 -22.05
C THR A 408 4.91 23.19 -23.32
N ASN A 409 5.68 22.35 -24.02
CA ASN A 409 5.23 21.58 -25.16
C ASN A 409 5.58 20.11 -24.95
N ARG A 410 4.57 19.23 -24.85
CA ARG A 410 4.76 17.79 -24.56
C ARG A 410 5.68 17.09 -25.57
N TYR A 411 5.64 17.48 -26.84
CA TYR A 411 6.46 16.87 -27.87
C TYR A 411 7.91 17.34 -27.72
N ARG A 412 8.14 18.66 -27.79
CA ARG A 412 9.48 19.23 -27.73
C ARG A 412 10.18 19.05 -26.37
N ASP A 413 9.47 19.34 -25.28
CA ASP A 413 10.08 19.46 -23.94
C ASP A 413 10.15 18.11 -23.19
N TYR A 414 9.58 17.03 -23.75
CA TYR A 414 9.65 15.68 -23.15
C TYR A 414 10.04 14.59 -24.14
N HIS A 415 9.37 14.51 -25.30
CA HIS A 415 9.63 13.44 -26.27
C HIS A 415 10.95 13.64 -27.01
N ASP A 416 11.21 14.88 -27.44
CA ASP A 416 12.44 15.25 -28.16
C ASP A 416 13.50 15.87 -27.24
N ALA A 417 13.23 15.89 -25.93
CA ALA A 417 14.14 16.48 -24.96
C ALA A 417 15.42 15.66 -24.86
N GLU A 418 16.54 16.36 -24.66
CA GLU A 418 17.86 15.73 -24.56
C GLU A 418 17.93 14.75 -23.39
N ASP A 419 18.25 13.48 -23.67
CA ASP A 419 18.36 12.41 -22.68
C ASP A 419 19.27 12.81 -21.51
N LYS A 420 20.39 13.50 -21.80
CA LYS A 420 21.31 13.97 -20.77
C LYS A 420 20.63 14.84 -19.73
N MET A 421 19.75 15.75 -20.14
CA MET A 421 18.99 16.60 -19.22
C MET A 421 17.96 15.77 -18.43
N VAL A 422 17.17 14.96 -19.13
CA VAL A 422 16.06 14.20 -18.55
C VAL A 422 16.55 13.16 -17.53
N GLU A 423 17.58 12.39 -17.88
CA GLU A 423 18.16 11.38 -17.00
C GLU A 423 18.96 11.97 -15.85
N SER A 424 19.66 13.10 -16.07
CA SER A 424 20.37 13.79 -14.97
C SER A 424 19.40 14.41 -13.96
N TRP A 425 18.26 14.94 -14.41
CA TRP A 425 17.20 15.39 -13.49
C TRP A 425 16.67 14.24 -12.63
N ALA A 426 16.29 13.12 -13.26
CA ALA A 426 15.80 11.95 -12.54
C ALA A 426 16.85 11.38 -11.57
N THR A 427 18.13 11.38 -11.97
CA THR A 427 19.27 11.00 -11.11
C THR A 427 19.40 11.90 -9.88
N GLY A 428 19.16 13.20 -10.04
CA GLY A 428 19.13 14.16 -8.94
C GLY A 428 18.03 13.90 -7.93
N VAL A 429 16.80 13.71 -8.40
CA VAL A 429 15.65 13.36 -7.54
C VAL A 429 15.87 12.02 -6.84
N GLN A 430 16.41 11.04 -7.58
CA GLN A 430 16.84 9.74 -7.05
C GLN A 430 17.78 9.93 -5.86
N TRP A 431 18.86 10.69 -6.02
CA TRP A 431 19.79 10.96 -4.93
C TRP A 431 19.11 11.63 -3.74
N TYR A 432 18.42 12.74 -3.99
CA TYR A 432 17.86 13.59 -2.94
C TYR A 432 16.87 12.82 -2.06
N LEU A 433 15.84 12.20 -2.65
CA LEU A 433 14.81 11.51 -1.88
C LEU A 433 15.34 10.21 -1.27
N THR A 434 16.20 9.45 -1.96
CA THR A 434 16.77 8.23 -1.38
C THR A 434 17.63 8.57 -0.17
N ARG A 435 18.41 9.66 -0.20
CA ARG A 435 19.28 10.07 0.91
C ARG A 435 18.49 10.49 2.17
N MET A 436 17.27 11.00 2.02
CA MET A 436 16.39 11.29 3.17
C MET A 436 16.05 10.02 3.98
N VAL A 437 16.12 8.83 3.36
CA VAL A 437 15.88 7.54 4.02
C VAL A 437 17.20 6.83 4.31
N TYR A 438 18.11 6.80 3.35
CA TYR A 438 19.41 6.14 3.39
C TYR A 438 20.51 7.21 3.38
N SER A 439 20.87 7.74 4.55
CA SER A 439 21.82 8.86 4.65
C SER A 439 23.19 8.61 4.02
N LYS A 440 23.59 7.33 3.90
CA LYS A 440 24.82 6.88 3.25
C LYS A 440 24.71 6.69 1.73
N TYR A 441 23.52 6.90 1.15
CA TYR A 441 23.32 6.79 -0.29
C TYR A 441 24.05 7.91 -1.02
N ARG A 442 24.99 7.53 -1.89
CA ARG A 442 25.91 8.45 -2.58
C ARG A 442 25.40 8.95 -3.93
N GLY A 443 24.30 8.42 -4.45
CA GLY A 443 23.87 8.69 -5.83
C GLY A 443 24.50 7.70 -6.83
N ARG A 444 24.24 7.89 -8.13
CA ARG A 444 24.73 6.95 -9.16
C ARG A 444 26.26 7.03 -9.28
N PRO A 445 26.96 5.89 -9.43
CA PRO A 445 28.36 5.89 -9.83
C PRO A 445 28.52 6.56 -11.19
N GLN A 446 29.60 7.31 -11.37
CA GLN A 446 29.92 7.96 -12.65
C GLN A 446 30.28 6.89 -13.70
N GLY A 447 29.71 6.96 -14.90
CA GLY A 447 30.02 5.96 -15.93
C GLY A 447 29.21 6.01 -17.22
N THR A 448 28.22 6.90 -17.36
CA THR A 448 27.42 7.01 -18.59
C THR A 448 27.19 8.48 -18.96
N PRO A 449 27.28 8.86 -20.26
CA PRO A 449 27.24 10.26 -20.68
C PRO A 449 25.90 10.97 -20.43
N ASN A 450 24.78 10.23 -20.34
CA ASN A 450 23.45 10.82 -20.15
C ASN A 450 23.02 10.94 -18.68
N TYR A 451 23.66 10.20 -17.75
CA TYR A 451 23.29 10.20 -16.34
C TYR A 451 24.39 10.92 -15.55
N THR A 452 24.19 12.20 -15.27
CA THR A 452 25.13 13.02 -14.50
C THR A 452 24.63 13.23 -13.08
N ASN A 453 25.57 13.52 -12.16
CA ASN A 453 25.23 13.93 -10.80
C ASN A 453 25.16 15.47 -10.66
N VAL A 454 24.92 16.22 -11.75
CA VAL A 454 24.90 17.69 -11.72
C VAL A 454 23.95 18.27 -10.66
N VAL A 455 22.83 17.59 -10.37
CA VAL A 455 21.86 18.04 -9.38
C VAL A 455 22.40 17.92 -7.95
N ILE A 456 23.29 16.95 -7.71
CA ILE A 456 23.98 16.81 -6.42
C ILE A 456 24.80 18.09 -6.18
N ASP A 457 25.67 18.42 -7.12
CA ASP A 457 26.57 19.58 -7.12
C ASP A 457 25.82 20.92 -7.11
N LEU A 458 24.63 20.99 -7.71
CA LEU A 458 23.79 22.19 -7.61
C LEU A 458 23.26 22.41 -6.17
N VAL A 459 23.06 21.34 -5.40
CA VAL A 459 22.39 21.37 -4.11
C VAL A 459 23.38 21.39 -2.96
N ASP A 460 24.37 20.51 -2.99
CA ASP A 460 25.26 20.28 -1.86
C ASP A 460 26.33 21.36 -1.73
N SER A 461 26.98 21.37 -0.58
CA SER A 461 28.08 22.26 -0.24
C SER A 461 29.32 21.39 -0.01
N GLN A 462 29.82 20.72 -1.05
CA GLN A 462 30.84 19.70 -0.83
C GLN A 462 32.27 20.21 -0.80
N ILE A 463 32.86 20.04 0.39
CA ILE A 463 34.29 20.19 0.65
C ILE A 463 35.02 18.82 0.53
N ASP A 464 34.32 17.66 0.61
CA ASP A 464 34.92 16.31 0.66
C ASP A 464 34.18 15.21 -0.16
N ASP A 465 34.92 14.49 -1.03
CA ASP A 465 34.49 13.47 -2.03
C ASP A 465 33.67 12.26 -1.48
N TRP A 466 33.84 11.90 -0.21
CA TRP A 466 33.33 10.61 0.29
C TRP A 466 31.83 10.59 0.61
N GLN A 467 31.15 11.75 0.62
CA GLN A 467 29.77 11.84 1.07
C GLN A 467 28.73 11.58 -0.01
N ASN A 468 29.03 11.80 -1.29
CA ASN A 468 28.20 11.40 -2.42
C ASN A 468 29.10 11.14 -3.66
N ASN A 469 28.50 11.04 -4.85
CA ASN A 469 29.19 10.80 -6.12
C ASN A 469 29.15 12.04 -7.04
N GLY A 470 28.86 13.21 -6.45
CA GLY A 470 29.03 14.51 -7.09
C GLY A 470 30.49 14.83 -7.39
N LYS A 471 30.76 16.03 -7.91
CA LYS A 471 32.12 16.50 -8.11
C LYS A 471 32.62 17.23 -6.87
N THR A 472 33.92 17.12 -6.64
CA THR A 472 34.60 17.91 -5.61
C THR A 472 34.99 19.29 -6.13
N TYR A 473 35.33 20.19 -5.21
CA TYR A 473 35.96 21.47 -5.55
C TYR A 473 37.20 21.31 -6.43
N ALA A 474 38.04 20.29 -6.16
CA ALA A 474 39.22 19.98 -6.97
C ALA A 474 38.88 19.52 -8.40
N GLN A 475 37.67 18.99 -8.61
CA GLN A 475 37.13 18.57 -9.91
C GLN A 475 36.31 19.68 -10.60
N GLY A 476 36.33 20.90 -10.06
CA GLY A 476 35.70 22.08 -10.65
C GLY A 476 34.30 22.40 -10.10
N ASP A 477 33.85 21.74 -9.04
CA ASP A 477 32.58 22.09 -8.42
C ASP A 477 32.71 23.27 -7.44
N LYS A 478 32.07 24.38 -7.80
CA LYS A 478 32.03 25.61 -6.99
C LYS A 478 30.59 26.08 -6.80
N VAL A 479 29.63 25.23 -7.13
CA VAL A 479 28.20 25.55 -7.06
C VAL A 479 27.64 24.92 -5.79
N GLU A 480 26.72 25.62 -5.15
CA GLU A 480 26.02 25.11 -3.98
C GLU A 480 24.73 25.89 -3.73
N GLY A 481 23.82 25.31 -2.95
CA GLY A 481 22.72 26.04 -2.32
C GLY A 481 21.49 26.27 -3.20
N TYR A 482 21.37 25.61 -4.35
CA TYR A 482 20.08 25.54 -5.03
C TYR A 482 19.18 24.53 -4.33
N THR A 483 17.90 24.84 -4.24
CA THR A 483 16.89 23.90 -3.74
C THR A 483 16.39 23.00 -4.86
N MET A 484 15.94 21.78 -4.51
CA MET A 484 15.34 20.86 -5.48
C MET A 484 14.16 21.49 -6.25
N SER A 485 13.33 22.31 -5.58
CA SER A 485 12.20 22.98 -6.22
C SER A 485 12.62 24.05 -7.24
N GLN A 486 13.73 24.77 -6.97
CA GLN A 486 14.32 25.71 -7.94
C GLN A 486 14.84 24.97 -9.17
N ILE A 487 15.57 23.88 -8.95
CA ILE A 487 16.15 23.06 -10.03
C ILE A 487 15.04 22.43 -10.89
N GLU A 488 13.98 21.89 -10.27
CA GLU A 488 12.81 21.35 -10.98
C GLU A 488 12.11 22.42 -11.82
N SER A 489 11.83 23.58 -11.22
CA SER A 489 11.10 24.65 -11.88
C SER A 489 11.91 25.32 -13.00
N ALA A 490 13.24 25.15 -13.00
CA ALA A 490 14.09 25.54 -14.11
C ALA A 490 13.86 24.69 -15.37
N LEU A 491 13.39 23.44 -15.25
CA LEU A 491 13.08 22.56 -16.40
C LEU A 491 11.85 22.99 -17.19
N ILE A 492 10.99 23.85 -16.63
CA ILE A 492 9.78 24.32 -17.32
C ILE A 492 10.17 25.04 -18.62
N GLY A 493 9.74 24.46 -19.74
CA GLY A 493 10.00 24.93 -21.10
C GLY A 493 11.36 24.53 -21.67
N CYS A 494 12.09 23.61 -21.03
CA CYS A 494 13.41 23.13 -21.47
C CYS A 494 13.31 21.83 -22.27
N ASP A 495 14.12 21.76 -23.31
CA ASP A 495 14.30 20.62 -24.21
C ASP A 495 15.78 20.23 -24.36
N THR A 496 16.72 21.04 -23.84
CA THR A 496 18.17 20.81 -23.96
C THR A 496 18.91 21.09 -22.66
N TRP A 497 20.07 20.43 -22.50
CA TRP A 497 20.99 20.58 -21.38
C TRP A 497 21.36 22.04 -21.10
N ASN A 498 21.76 22.75 -22.15
CA ASN A 498 22.18 24.15 -22.03
C ASN A 498 21.01 25.08 -21.68
N LYS A 499 19.80 24.81 -22.18
CA LYS A 499 18.63 25.62 -21.84
C LYS A 499 18.21 25.44 -20.39
N TRP A 500 18.36 24.24 -19.83
CA TRP A 500 18.13 23.99 -18.41
C TRP A 500 19.12 24.75 -17.54
N ARG A 501 20.42 24.66 -17.85
CA ARG A 501 21.48 25.48 -17.24
C ARG A 501 21.14 26.97 -17.24
N ASP A 502 20.80 27.49 -18.42
CA ASP A 502 20.52 28.91 -18.61
C ASP A 502 19.26 29.33 -17.82
N ASN A 503 18.26 28.46 -17.72
CA ASN A 503 17.08 28.69 -16.90
C ASN A 503 17.39 28.71 -15.40
N ILE A 504 18.25 27.82 -14.89
CA ILE A 504 18.70 27.83 -13.48
C ILE A 504 19.29 29.19 -13.16
N LYS A 505 20.23 29.64 -14.00
CA LYS A 505 20.88 30.95 -13.84
C LYS A 505 19.88 32.09 -13.96
N ARG A 506 19.02 32.08 -14.97
CA ARG A 506 18.12 33.20 -15.26
C ARG A 506 17.03 33.37 -14.21
N LYS A 507 16.45 32.27 -13.74
CA LYS A 507 15.27 32.28 -12.85
C LYS A 507 15.63 32.51 -11.38
N TYR A 508 16.85 32.17 -10.95
CA TYR A 508 17.22 32.20 -9.53
C TYR A 508 18.49 33.00 -9.29
N ASN A 509 18.47 33.79 -8.22
CA ASN A 509 19.65 34.46 -7.70
C ASN A 509 20.28 33.55 -6.64
N ASN A 510 21.53 33.16 -6.85
CA ASN A 510 22.33 32.33 -5.94
C ASN A 510 23.77 32.84 -5.99
N ASN A 511 24.44 32.85 -4.83
CA ASN A 511 25.81 33.37 -4.69
C ASN A 511 26.85 32.62 -5.56
N THR A 512 26.57 31.37 -5.94
CA THR A 512 27.45 30.54 -6.76
C THR A 512 27.02 30.45 -8.23
N LYS A 513 25.99 31.20 -8.65
CA LYS A 513 25.44 31.22 -10.01
C LYS A 513 26.48 31.42 -11.13
N GLN A 514 27.55 32.17 -10.85
CA GLN A 514 28.62 32.44 -11.82
C GLN A 514 29.42 31.19 -12.21
N TYR A 515 29.37 30.12 -11.41
CA TYR A 515 30.09 28.86 -11.66
C TYR A 515 29.21 27.79 -12.32
N VAL A 516 27.92 28.05 -12.54
CA VAL A 516 26.97 27.08 -13.12
C VAL A 516 27.37 26.67 -14.54
N ASP A 517 27.99 27.56 -15.32
CA ASP A 517 28.47 27.21 -16.67
C ASP A 517 29.64 26.22 -16.62
N GLU A 518 30.60 26.45 -15.72
CA GLU A 518 31.75 25.58 -15.48
C GLU A 518 31.27 24.19 -15.02
N LEU A 519 30.32 24.16 -14.07
CA LEU A 519 29.73 22.92 -13.58
C LEU A 519 29.09 22.11 -14.72
N PHE A 520 28.19 22.71 -15.51
CA PHE A 520 27.49 22.03 -16.59
C PHE A 520 28.40 21.62 -17.75
N ALA A 521 29.51 22.33 -17.98
CA ALA A 521 30.51 21.96 -18.98
C ALA A 521 31.41 20.82 -18.51
N SER A 522 31.57 20.68 -17.18
CA SER A 522 32.38 19.63 -16.60
C SER A 522 31.70 18.25 -16.67
N TRP A 523 30.36 18.21 -16.65
CA TRP A 523 29.53 17.01 -16.80
C TRP A 523 29.17 16.78 -18.25
#